data_AF-A0ABD6DL41-F1
#
_entry.id   AF-A0ABD6DL41-F1
#
_cell.length_a   1.000
_cell.length_b   1.000
_cell.length_c   1.000
_cell.angle_alpha   90.00
_cell.angle_beta   90.00
_cell.angle_gamma   90.00
#
_symmetry.space_group_name_H-M   'P 1'
#
loop_
_entity.id
_entity.type
_entity.pdbx_description
1 polymer ?
#
loop_
_entity_poly.entity_id
_entity_poly.type
_entity_poly.pdbx_seq_one_letter_code
_entity_poly.pdbx_strand_id
1 'polypeptide(L)'
;MDSAANFLPMQEEVLNGNAQPALTQKGAAAIGIGLAAIGAGYAERGIGAAAVGALAEDSISTGIAVFLTVLPETLAIFALVALFV
;
A
#
# COMPACT_ATOMS: atom_id res chain seq x y z
N MET A 1 -42.51 -14.62 21.15
CA MET A 1 -42.92 -13.57 20.20
C MET A 1 -42.17 -12.27 20.49
N ASP A 2 -40.83 -12.30 20.54
CA ASP A 2 -40.04 -11.07 20.78
C ASP A 2 -38.65 -11.07 20.10
N SER A 3 -38.47 -11.84 19.02
CA SER A 3 -37.25 -11.70 18.22
C SER A 3 -37.32 -10.53 17.25
N ALA A 4 -38.51 -10.03 16.90
CA ALA A 4 -38.68 -8.94 15.94
C ALA A 4 -38.26 -7.56 16.49
N ALA A 5 -38.32 -7.35 17.81
CA ALA A 5 -38.02 -6.05 18.42
C ALA A 5 -36.53 -5.66 18.33
N ASN A 6 -35.62 -6.64 18.27
CA ASN A 6 -34.18 -6.40 18.15
C ASN A 6 -33.70 -6.08 16.72
N PHE A 7 -34.54 -6.26 15.69
CA PHE A 7 -34.17 -5.94 14.30
C PHE A 7 -34.62 -4.54 13.87
N LEU A 8 -35.56 -3.94 14.59
CA LEU A 8 -36.07 -2.59 14.36
C LEU A 8 -34.97 -1.50 14.43
N PRO A 9 -34.09 -1.46 15.46
CA PRO A 9 -33.07 -0.40 15.53
C PRO A 9 -32.02 -0.50 14.40
N MET A 10 -31.74 -1.71 13.91
CA MET A 10 -30.78 -1.92 12.82
C MET A 10 -31.37 -1.58 11.45
N GLN A 11 -32.67 -1.78 11.24
CA GLN A 11 -33.35 -1.39 10.01
C GLN A 11 -33.54 0.13 9.91
N GLU A 12 -33.71 0.81 11.04
CA GLU A 12 -33.94 2.26 11.08
C GLU A 12 -32.68 3.06 10.73
N GLU A 13 -31.48 2.56 11.08
CA GLU A 13 -30.19 3.16 10.67
C GLU A 13 -29.91 2.98 9.16
N VAL A 14 -30.38 1.87 8.57
CA VAL A 14 -30.28 1.64 7.12
C VAL A 14 -31.29 2.48 6.33
N LEU A 15 -32.50 2.71 6.87
CA LEU A 15 -33.53 3.56 6.24
C LEU A 15 -33.23 5.06 6.33
N ASN A 16 -32.54 5.51 7.39
CA ASN A 16 -32.19 6.92 7.60
C ASN A 16 -31.06 7.45 6.70
N GLY A 17 -30.53 6.65 5.78
CA GLY A 17 -29.46 7.09 4.87
C GLY A 17 -28.10 7.30 5.56
N ASN A 18 -27.96 6.86 6.80
CA ASN A 18 -26.75 6.96 7.62
C ASN A 18 -25.72 5.84 7.34
N ALA A 19 -25.73 5.25 6.14
CA ALA A 19 -24.77 4.24 5.75
C ALA A 19 -23.34 4.84 5.74
N GLN A 20 -22.60 4.63 6.81
CA GLN A 20 -21.21 5.06 6.90
C GLN A 20 -20.33 4.15 6.03
N PRO A 21 -19.40 4.71 5.22
CA PRO A 21 -18.49 3.91 4.42
C PRO A 21 -17.70 2.92 5.29
N ALA A 22 -17.63 1.66 4.86
CA ALA A 22 -16.86 0.62 5.55
C ALA A 22 -15.37 0.94 5.66
N LEU A 23 -14.83 1.67 4.67
CA LEU A 23 -13.49 2.23 4.71
C LEU A 23 -13.57 3.76 4.76
N THR A 24 -12.93 4.32 5.78
CA THR A 24 -12.64 5.76 5.80
C THR A 24 -11.59 6.07 4.71
N GLN A 25 -11.55 7.32 4.26
CA GLN A 25 -10.56 7.77 3.28
C GLN A 25 -9.12 7.46 3.74
N LYS A 26 -8.81 7.68 5.02
CA LYS A 26 -7.52 7.34 5.62
C LYS A 26 -7.26 5.84 5.67
N GLY A 27 -8.29 5.04 5.95
CA GLY A 27 -8.20 3.58 5.93
C GLY A 27 -7.89 3.04 4.53
N ALA A 28 -8.55 3.57 3.51
CA ALA A 28 -8.27 3.21 2.12
C ALA A 28 -6.85 3.63 1.69
N ALA A 29 -6.40 4.83 2.08
CA ALA A 29 -5.03 5.30 1.82
C ALA A 29 -3.99 4.39 2.49
N ALA A 30 -4.18 4.03 3.76
CA ALA A 30 -3.26 3.15 4.48
C ALA A 30 -3.08 1.77 3.81
N ILE A 31 -4.17 1.19 3.29
CA ILE A 31 -4.11 -0.07 2.54
C ILE A 31 -3.34 0.13 1.23
N GLY A 32 -3.63 1.20 0.49
CA GLY A 32 -2.91 1.52 -0.75
C GLY A 32 -1.40 1.68 -0.54
N ILE A 33 -1.01 2.39 0.52
CA ILE A 33 0.39 2.58 0.92
C ILE A 33 1.04 1.25 1.29
N GLY A 34 0.37 0.42 2.10
CA GLY A 34 0.89 -0.89 2.49
C GLY A 34 1.14 -1.80 1.29
N LEU A 35 0.20 -1.82 0.33
CA LEU A 35 0.35 -2.60 -0.91
C LEU A 35 1.48 -2.07 -1.79
N ALA A 36 1.59 -0.75 -1.94
CA ALA A 36 2.68 -0.12 -2.68
C ALA A 36 4.06 -0.43 -2.05
N ALA A 37 4.16 -0.37 -0.71
CA ALA A 37 5.39 -0.69 0.01
C ALA A 37 5.81 -2.16 -0.16
N ILE A 38 4.85 -3.09 -0.12
CA ILE A 38 5.12 -4.52 -0.39
C ILE A 38 5.60 -4.71 -1.83
N GLY A 39 4.95 -4.07 -2.80
CA GLY A 39 5.36 -4.13 -4.21
C GLY A 39 6.77 -3.57 -4.45
N ALA A 40 7.07 -2.42 -3.85
CA ALA A 40 8.39 -1.79 -3.92
C ALA A 40 9.48 -2.69 -3.31
N GLY A 41 9.27 -3.20 -2.10
CA GLY A 41 10.22 -4.10 -1.45
C GLY A 41 10.43 -5.42 -2.22
N TYR A 42 9.38 -5.93 -2.87
CA TYR A 42 9.50 -7.11 -3.74
C TYR A 42 10.38 -6.83 -4.97
N ALA A 43 10.17 -5.68 -5.63
CA ALA A 43 10.98 -5.28 -6.78
C ALA A 43 12.45 -5.07 -6.40
N GLU A 44 12.70 -4.38 -5.28
CA GLU A 44 14.05 -4.06 -4.81
C GLU A 44 14.86 -5.31 -4.44
N ARG A 45 14.22 -6.35 -3.87
CA ARG A 45 14.88 -7.63 -3.61
C ARG A 45 15.49 -8.24 -4.89
N GLY A 46 14.75 -8.20 -6.01
CA GLY A 46 15.22 -8.74 -7.28
C GLY A 46 16.33 -7.90 -7.88
N ILE A 47 16.16 -6.58 -7.85
CA ILE A 47 17.16 -5.62 -8.36
C ILE A 47 18.46 -5.72 -7.56
N GLY A 48 18.40 -5.79 -6.23
CA GLY A 48 19.57 -5.90 -5.36
C GLY A 48 20.37 -7.17 -5.61
N ALA A 49 19.71 -8.32 -5.77
CA ALA A 49 20.38 -9.57 -6.09
C ALA A 49 21.07 -9.54 -7.47
N ALA A 50 20.40 -9.00 -8.49
CA ALA A 50 20.97 -8.84 -9.82
C ALA A 50 22.12 -7.82 -9.84
N ALA A 51 21.98 -6.71 -9.12
CA ALA A 51 22.99 -5.66 -9.04
C ALA A 51 24.29 -6.16 -8.40
N VAL A 52 24.20 -6.94 -7.32
CA VAL A 52 25.40 -7.54 -6.68
C VAL A 52 26.11 -8.51 -7.64
N GLY A 53 25.37 -9.33 -8.38
CA GLY A 53 25.94 -10.21 -9.40
C GLY A 53 26.62 -9.44 -10.54
N ALA A 54 25.94 -8.42 -11.06
CA ALA A 54 26.45 -7.56 -12.13
C ALA A 54 27.71 -6.78 -11.72
N LEU A 55 27.79 -6.34 -10.46
CA LEU A 55 28.98 -5.72 -9.88
C LEU A 55 30.14 -6.70 -9.74
N ALA A 56 29.86 -7.97 -9.38
CA ALA A 56 30.88 -9.00 -9.28
C ALA A 56 31.54 -9.33 -10.63
N GLU A 57 30.78 -9.18 -11.72
CA GLU A 57 31.25 -9.38 -13.11
C GLU A 57 31.80 -8.09 -13.75
N ASP A 58 31.87 -6.97 -13.01
CA ASP A 58 32.28 -5.64 -13.52
C ASP A 58 31.47 -5.19 -14.77
N SER A 59 30.20 -5.61 -14.84
CA SER A 59 29.31 -5.34 -15.98
C SER A 59 28.60 -3.98 -15.89
N ILE A 60 28.46 -3.44 -14.67
CA ILE A 60 27.88 -2.12 -14.38
C ILE A 60 28.66 -1.42 -13.28
N SER A 61 28.58 -0.09 -13.23
CA SER A 61 29.15 0.67 -12.11
C SER A 61 28.29 0.61 -10.86
N THR A 62 28.90 0.80 -9.70
CA THR A 62 28.19 0.93 -8.41
C THR A 62 27.13 2.05 -8.43
N GLY A 63 27.38 3.13 -9.18
CA GLY A 63 26.40 4.22 -9.32
C GLY A 63 25.11 3.78 -10.02
N ILE A 64 25.22 2.94 -11.07
CA ILE A 64 24.07 2.38 -11.77
C ILE A 64 23.34 1.38 -10.88
N ALA A 65 24.08 0.53 -10.15
CA ALA A 65 23.49 -0.42 -9.20
C ALA A 65 22.63 0.30 -8.15
N VAL A 66 23.14 1.38 -7.55
CA VAL A 66 22.40 2.20 -6.58
C VAL A 66 21.22 2.92 -7.25
N PHE A 67 21.41 3.49 -8.44
CA PHE A 67 20.32 4.16 -9.14
C PHE A 67 19.12 3.24 -9.40
N LEU A 68 19.37 1.97 -9.77
CA LEU A 68 18.32 1.00 -10.02
C LEU A 68 17.56 0.58 -8.75
N THR A 69 18.23 0.50 -7.58
CA THR A 69 17.55 0.16 -6.31
C THR A 69 16.75 1.33 -5.74
N VAL A 70 17.16 2.56 -6.00
CA VAL A 70 16.45 3.78 -5.54
C VAL A 70 15.14 4.01 -6.31
N LEU A 71 14.97 3.40 -7.50
CA LEU A 71 13.71 3.50 -8.27
C LEU A 71 12.50 2.90 -7.50
N PRO A 72 12.53 1.62 -7.05
CA PRO A 72 11.50 1.10 -6.14
C PRO A 72 11.31 1.92 -4.87
N GLU A 73 12.40 2.38 -4.25
CA GLU A 73 12.35 3.19 -3.02
C GLU A 73 11.54 4.48 -3.25
N THR A 74 11.79 5.19 -4.35
CA THR A 74 11.11 6.44 -4.69
C THR A 74 9.60 6.22 -4.85
N LEU A 75 9.18 5.08 -5.41
CA LEU A 75 7.75 4.72 -5.50
C LEU A 75 7.13 4.50 -4.11
N ALA A 76 7.84 3.86 -3.19
CA ALA A 76 7.38 3.69 -1.81
C ALA A 76 7.22 5.05 -1.11
N ILE A 77 8.15 5.99 -1.33
CA ILE A 77 8.05 7.34 -0.78
C ILE A 77 6.87 8.11 -1.38
N PHE A 78 6.63 8.02 -2.70
CA PHE A 78 5.47 8.64 -3.34
C PHE A 78 4.15 8.10 -2.80
N ALA A 79 4.06 6.82 -2.47
CA ALA A 79 2.89 6.28 -1.80
C ALA A 79 2.73 6.90 -0.40
N LEU A 80 3.80 7.01 0.38
CA LEU A 80 3.76 7.64 1.71
C LEU A 80 3.32 9.12 1.66
N VAL A 81 3.63 9.86 0.59
CA VAL A 81 3.16 11.24 0.40
C VAL A 81 1.62 11.32 0.42
N ALA A 82 0.92 10.30 -0.09
CA ALA A 82 -0.55 10.24 -0.09
C ALA A 82 -1.16 10.15 1.32
N LEU A 83 -0.36 9.93 2.38
CA LEU A 83 -0.83 10.00 3.76
C LEU A 83 -1.02 11.45 4.25
N PHE A 84 -0.33 12.40 3.62
CA PHE A 84 -0.23 13.79 4.07
C PHE A 84 -1.05 14.78 3.24
N VAL A 85 -1.64 14.33 2.13
CA VAL A 85 -2.52 15.09 1.24
C VAL A 85 -3.96 14.66 1.45
#